data_AF-A0A5K3FMJ5-F1
#
_entry.id   AF-A0A5K3FMJ5-F1
#
_cell.length_a   1.000
_cell.length_b   1.000
_cell.length_c   1.000
_cell.angle_alpha   90.00
_cell.angle_beta   90.00
_cell.angle_gamma   90.00
#
_symmetry.space_group_name_H-M   'P 1'
#
loop_
_entity.id
_entity.type
_entity.pdbx_description
1 polymer ?
#
loop_
_entity_poly.entity_id
_entity_poly.type
_entity_poly.pdbx_seq_one_letter_code
_entity_poly.pdbx_strand_id
1 'polypeptide(L)'
;MELENLAQYLSEGCKVPEQNIDFCPQLRNIGQIYTSGGRFKPTFSEILPVLAWAEKYYNYENNTCTGFCRHYKQVVWSSTSSIGCGRNRCIKNETESSRPEYLIVCLYKPAGNLPNERPYKQGVSCSECAQKSSCFRNQCVPKSSPLQGLPFSLQQRQNGALESIGQATTTSLTSLMILSFKSLVSAIITSQYLI
;
A
#
# COMPACT_ATOMS: atom_id res chain seq x y z
N MET A 1 -6.52 -11.45 -1.13
CA MET A 1 -6.54 -12.45 -0.05
C MET A 1 -5.18 -13.06 0.23
N GLU A 2 -4.44 -13.65 -0.71
CA GLU A 2 -3.13 -14.28 -0.39
C GLU A 2 -2.16 -13.34 0.36
N LEU A 3 -1.91 -12.14 -0.18
CA LEU A 3 -1.05 -11.14 0.47
C LEU A 3 -1.62 -10.61 1.79
N GLU A 4 -2.95 -10.49 1.91
CA GLU A 4 -3.60 -9.98 3.12
C GLU A 4 -3.50 -11.00 4.26
N ASN A 5 -3.74 -12.28 3.95
CA ASN A 5 -3.63 -13.37 4.92
C ASN A 5 -2.19 -13.52 5.41
N LEU A 6 -1.21 -13.44 4.50
CA LEU A 6 0.19 -13.48 4.87
C LEU A 6 0.60 -12.26 5.71
N ALA A 7 0.16 -11.06 5.33
CA ALA A 7 0.40 -9.85 6.11
C ALA A 7 -0.23 -9.93 7.51
N GLN A 8 -1.43 -10.52 7.61
CA GLN A 8 -2.13 -10.73 8.86
C GLN A 8 -1.35 -11.69 9.77
N TYR A 9 -0.95 -12.85 9.24
CA TYR A 9 -0.09 -13.82 9.94
C TYR A 9 1.21 -13.17 10.46
N LEU A 10 1.88 -12.36 9.63
CA LEU A 10 3.09 -11.65 10.05
C LEU A 10 2.84 -10.64 11.17
N SER A 11 1.71 -9.93 11.11
CA SER A 11 1.35 -8.94 12.14
C SER A 11 1.06 -9.60 13.51
N GLU A 12 0.52 -10.82 13.51
CA GLU A 12 0.21 -11.59 14.73
C GLU A 12 1.45 -11.94 15.54
N GLY A 13 2.61 -12.07 14.88
CA GLY A 13 3.89 -12.30 15.54
C GLY A 13 4.36 -11.15 16.44
N CYS A 14 3.76 -9.95 16.33
CA CYS A 14 4.06 -8.76 17.15
C CYS A 14 5.54 -8.38 17.22
N LYS A 15 6.31 -8.77 16.21
CA LYS A 15 7.74 -8.51 16.07
C LYS A 15 7.98 -8.00 14.67
N VAL A 16 8.81 -6.97 14.54
CA VAL A 16 9.40 -6.64 13.25
C VAL A 16 10.53 -7.66 13.07
N PRO A 17 10.47 -8.53 12.04
CA PRO A 17 11.55 -9.49 11.83
C PRO A 17 12.87 -8.72 11.63
N GLU A 18 13.94 -9.15 12.28
CA GLU A 18 15.27 -8.86 11.77
C GLU A 18 15.31 -9.40 10.33
N GLN A 19 15.95 -8.68 9.40
CA GLN A 19 15.80 -8.82 7.94
C GLN A 19 16.37 -10.13 7.36
N ASN A 20 16.08 -11.28 7.97
CA ASN A 20 16.54 -12.58 7.53
C ASN A 20 15.50 -13.21 6.59
N ILE A 21 15.70 -12.97 5.30
CA ILE A 21 14.86 -13.45 4.19
C ILE A 21 14.78 -14.98 4.15
N ASP A 22 15.76 -15.69 4.73
CA ASP A 22 15.85 -17.15 4.70
C ASP A 22 14.76 -17.84 5.52
N PHE A 23 14.12 -17.13 6.44
CA PHE A 23 13.07 -17.70 7.29
C PHE A 23 11.70 -17.82 6.59
N CYS A 24 11.49 -17.14 5.45
CA CYS A 24 10.20 -17.11 4.75
C CYS A 24 10.35 -17.07 3.22
N PRO A 25 10.45 -18.24 2.54
CA PRO A 25 10.53 -18.32 1.09
C PRO A 25 9.37 -17.66 0.35
N GLN A 26 8.19 -17.60 0.99
CA GLN A 26 6.99 -16.95 0.47
C GLN A 26 7.15 -15.44 0.28
N LEU A 27 8.12 -14.81 0.96
CA LEU A 27 8.41 -13.39 0.84
C LEU A 27 9.39 -13.06 -0.29
N ARG A 28 9.85 -14.06 -1.06
CA ARG A 28 10.69 -13.83 -2.23
C ARG A 28 9.95 -12.94 -3.24
N ASN A 29 10.60 -11.83 -3.62
CA ASN A 29 10.04 -10.82 -4.51
C ASN A 29 8.73 -10.18 -4.01
N ILE A 30 8.55 -10.10 -2.68
CA ILE A 30 7.48 -9.35 -2.02
C ILE A 30 8.10 -8.19 -1.24
N GLY A 31 7.69 -6.97 -1.58
CA GLY A 31 8.04 -5.77 -0.84
C GLY A 31 7.31 -5.74 0.49
N GLN A 32 7.97 -5.27 1.55
CA GLN A 32 7.45 -5.29 2.91
C GLN A 32 7.60 -3.93 3.56
N ILE A 33 6.52 -3.46 4.18
CA ILE A 33 6.49 -2.30 5.06
C ILE A 33 5.91 -2.75 6.41
N TYR A 34 6.67 -2.51 7.47
CA TYR A 34 6.23 -2.68 8.84
C TYR A 34 6.11 -1.30 9.47
N THR A 35 4.97 -1.02 10.09
CA THR A 35 4.77 0.20 10.87
C THR A 35 4.11 -0.14 12.20
N SER A 36 4.50 0.57 13.25
CA SER A 36 3.90 0.44 14.57
C SER A 36 3.35 1.78 15.02
N GLY A 37 2.16 1.78 15.61
CA GLY A 37 1.59 3.01 16.14
C GLY A 37 0.11 2.93 16.46
N GLY A 38 -0.38 3.98 17.11
CA GLY A 38 -1.79 4.18 17.42
C GLY A 38 -2.24 3.52 18.72
N ARG A 39 -2.97 4.30 19.55
CA ARG A 39 -3.79 3.75 20.66
C ARG A 39 -5.10 3.13 20.14
N PHE A 40 -5.57 3.63 19.00
CA PHE A 40 -6.80 3.22 18.31
C PHE A 40 -6.44 2.42 17.07
N LYS A 41 -7.31 1.49 16.67
CA LYS A 41 -7.13 0.54 15.57
C LYS A 41 -7.03 1.28 14.22
N PRO A 42 -5.83 1.55 13.67
CA PRO A 42 -5.67 2.43 12.52
C PRO A 42 -6.10 1.73 11.23
N THR A 43 -6.91 2.39 10.42
CA THR A 43 -7.23 1.98 9.05
C THR A 43 -6.01 2.11 8.15
N PHE A 44 -5.97 1.37 7.04
CA PHE A 44 -4.82 1.45 6.12
C PHE A 44 -4.71 2.83 5.45
N SER A 45 -5.83 3.52 5.24
CA SER A 45 -5.87 4.90 4.74
C SER A 45 -5.23 5.90 5.69
N GLU A 46 -5.34 5.69 7.01
CA GLU A 46 -4.72 6.59 8.00
C GLU A 46 -3.20 6.45 8.08
N ILE A 47 -2.65 5.32 7.60
CA ILE A 47 -1.21 5.05 7.61
C ILE A 47 -0.52 5.68 6.40
N LEU A 48 -1.25 5.84 5.29
CA LEU A 48 -0.69 6.37 4.04
C LEU A 48 0.02 7.72 4.17
N PRO A 49 -0.55 8.73 4.85
CA PRO A 49 0.14 10.00 5.08
C PRO A 49 1.49 9.84 5.79
N VAL A 50 1.58 8.90 6.74
CA VAL A 50 2.82 8.62 7.49
C VAL A 50 3.89 8.06 6.55
N LEU A 51 3.50 7.16 5.64
CA LEU A 51 4.43 6.60 4.65
C LEU A 51 4.81 7.64 3.58
N ALA A 52 3.86 8.46 3.15
CA ALA A 52 4.06 9.51 2.15
C ALA A 52 4.95 10.65 2.66
N TRP A 53 4.95 10.93 3.96
CA TRP A 53 5.81 11.96 4.56
C TRP A 53 7.30 11.73 4.29
N ALA A 54 7.72 10.50 4.01
CA ALA A 54 9.08 10.17 3.63
C ALA A 54 9.49 10.68 2.23
N GLU A 55 8.56 11.21 1.43
CA GLU A 55 8.82 11.84 0.13
C GLU A 55 9.91 12.92 0.21
N LYS A 56 9.85 13.77 1.23
CA LYS A 56 10.80 14.89 1.42
C LYS A 56 12.26 14.45 1.56
N TYR A 57 12.49 13.17 1.84
CA TYR A 57 13.84 12.59 1.96
C TYR A 57 14.32 11.94 0.66
N TYR A 58 13.50 11.88 -0.38
CA TYR A 58 13.86 11.27 -1.66
C TYR A 58 14.10 12.33 -2.73
N ASN A 59 15.25 12.25 -3.39
CA ASN A 59 15.56 13.04 -4.57
C ASN A 59 15.46 12.15 -5.82
N TYR A 60 14.48 12.45 -6.67
CA TYR A 60 14.21 11.67 -7.88
C TYR A 60 15.32 11.79 -8.93
N GLU A 61 15.87 13.00 -9.12
CA GLU A 61 16.84 13.32 -10.17
C GLU A 61 18.07 12.43 -10.06
N ASN A 62 18.65 12.35 -8.86
CA ASN A 62 19.83 11.53 -8.59
C ASN A 62 19.51 10.15 -7.98
N ASN A 63 18.23 9.82 -7.77
CA ASN A 63 17.76 8.58 -7.14
C ASN A 63 18.39 8.33 -5.75
N THR A 64 18.61 9.39 -4.95
CA THR A 64 19.23 9.28 -3.62
C THR A 64 18.23 9.58 -2.51
N CYS A 65 18.57 9.15 -1.30
CA CYS A 65 17.81 9.46 -0.10
C CYS A 65 18.66 10.18 0.93
N THR A 66 18.20 11.35 1.36
CA THR A 66 18.83 12.16 2.43
C THR A 66 18.41 11.71 3.83
N GLY A 67 17.41 10.85 3.91
CA GLY A 67 16.91 10.21 5.12
C GLY A 67 16.16 8.93 4.78
N PHE A 68 15.28 8.46 5.67
CA PHE A 68 14.51 7.25 5.42
C PHE A 68 13.40 7.49 4.38
N CYS A 69 13.59 6.96 3.17
CA CYS A 69 12.70 7.13 2.01
C CYS A 69 12.06 5.82 1.52
N ARG A 70 12.49 4.66 2.05
CA ARG A 70 12.19 3.33 1.47
C ARG A 70 10.70 3.02 1.46
N HIS A 71 9.97 3.46 2.49
CA HIS A 71 8.52 3.30 2.53
C HIS A 71 7.83 4.12 1.44
N TYR A 72 8.22 5.38 1.26
CA TYR A 72 7.71 6.20 0.16
C TYR A 72 7.97 5.52 -1.18
N LYS A 73 9.24 5.19 -1.48
CA LYS A 73 9.61 4.55 -2.75
C LYS A 73 8.80 3.27 -3.02
N GLN A 74 8.55 2.43 -2.02
CA GLN A 74 7.71 1.24 -2.18
C GLN A 74 6.25 1.58 -2.51
N VAL A 75 5.68 2.58 -1.85
CA VAL A 75 4.28 2.99 -2.01
C VAL A 75 4.04 3.56 -3.41
N VAL A 76 5.00 4.29 -3.97
CA VAL A 76 4.93 4.86 -5.33
C VAL A 76 5.50 3.97 -6.43
N TRP A 77 5.80 2.70 -6.14
CA TRP A 77 6.45 1.83 -7.11
C TRP A 77 5.47 1.44 -8.25
N SER A 78 5.72 1.90 -9.47
CA SER A 78 4.76 1.83 -10.58
C SER A 78 4.47 0.40 -11.03
N SER A 79 5.48 -0.48 -10.98
CA SER A 79 5.29 -1.90 -11.35
C SER A 79 4.58 -2.71 -10.27
N THR A 80 4.43 -2.19 -9.05
CA THR A 80 3.67 -2.88 -8.00
C THR A 80 2.18 -2.82 -8.31
N SER A 81 1.61 -3.99 -8.60
CA SER A 81 0.21 -4.13 -9.01
C SER A 81 -0.72 -4.54 -7.86
N SER A 82 -0.18 -5.18 -6.84
CA SER A 82 -0.95 -5.82 -5.77
C SER A 82 -0.42 -5.43 -4.39
N ILE A 83 -1.33 -5.12 -3.48
CA ILE A 83 -1.04 -4.88 -2.07
C ILE A 83 -1.96 -5.75 -1.21
N GLY A 84 -1.44 -6.26 -0.10
CA GLY A 84 -2.23 -6.85 0.96
C GLY A 84 -1.67 -6.45 2.30
N CYS A 85 -2.54 -6.05 3.23
CA CYS A 85 -2.11 -5.60 4.55
C CYS A 85 -2.84 -6.35 5.65
N GLY A 86 -2.16 -6.50 6.78
CA GLY A 86 -2.65 -7.10 8.01
C GLY A 86 -2.27 -6.24 9.21
N ARG A 87 -3.04 -6.34 10.28
CA ARG A 87 -2.78 -5.57 11.51
C ARG A 87 -3.11 -6.40 12.74
N ASN A 88 -2.29 -6.27 13.77
CA ASN A 88 -2.52 -6.89 15.05
C ASN A 88 -2.26 -5.92 16.20
N ARG A 89 -2.99 -6.08 17.31
CA ARG A 89 -2.77 -5.30 18.52
C ARG A 89 -1.74 -6.01 19.38
N CYS A 90 -0.61 -5.37 19.61
CA CYS A 90 0.52 -5.91 20.34
C CYS A 90 0.65 -5.24 21.71
N ILE A 91 0.87 -6.04 22.75
CA ILE A 91 1.16 -5.58 24.10
C ILE A 91 2.63 -5.90 24.35
N LYS A 92 3.47 -4.90 24.58
CA LYS A 92 4.88 -5.14 24.94
C LYS A 92 4.93 -5.60 26.39
N ASN A 93 5.27 -6.87 26.61
CA ASN A 93 5.52 -7.39 27.94
C ASN A 93 6.96 -7.07 28.31
N GLU A 94 7.19 -5.90 28.88
CA GLU A 94 8.33 -5.54 29.74
C GLU A 94 8.09 -4.11 30.25
N THR A 95 7.82 -3.99 31.55
CA THR A 95 7.41 -2.79 32.31
C THR A 95 5.94 -2.36 32.20
N GLU A 96 5.33 -2.06 33.36
CA GLU A 96 3.93 -1.68 33.61
C GLU A 96 3.43 -0.42 32.86
N SER A 97 4.26 0.16 31.99
CA SER A 97 4.00 1.39 31.23
C SER A 97 3.78 1.17 29.72
N SER A 98 3.86 -0.07 29.25
CA SER A 98 3.75 -0.38 27.82
C SER A 98 2.31 -0.31 27.33
N ARG A 99 1.93 0.83 26.73
CA ARG A 99 0.63 0.96 26.07
C ARG A 99 0.55 0.02 24.86
N PRO A 100 -0.61 -0.59 24.61
CA PRO A 100 -0.81 -1.42 23.44
C PRO A 100 -0.63 -0.58 22.17
N GLU A 101 0.09 -1.14 21.19
CA GLU A 101 0.35 -0.55 19.88
C GLU A 101 -0.15 -1.50 18.79
N TYR A 102 -0.60 -0.96 17.66
CA TYR A 102 -0.90 -1.80 16.51
C TYR A 102 0.37 -1.97 15.67
N LEU A 103 0.72 -3.23 15.37
CA LEU A 103 1.66 -3.56 14.31
C LEU A 103 0.87 -3.73 13.02
N ILE A 104 1.25 -2.98 11.98
CA ILE A 104 0.67 -3.07 10.65
C ILE A 104 1.75 -3.52 9.68
N VAL A 105 1.41 -4.54 8.90
CA VAL A 105 2.28 -5.11 7.87
C VAL A 105 1.57 -4.94 6.54
N CYS A 106 2.27 -4.38 5.55
CA CYS A 106 1.79 -4.30 4.17
C CYS A 106 2.79 -4.97 3.23
N LEU A 107 2.25 -5.84 2.37
CA LEU A 107 2.98 -6.62 1.39
C LEU A 107 2.66 -6.14 -0.02
N TYR A 108 3.69 -6.00 -0.85
CA TYR A 108 3.64 -5.39 -2.17
C TYR A 108 4.18 -6.36 -3.21
N LYS A 109 3.40 -6.65 -4.26
CA LYS A 109 3.78 -7.59 -5.33
C LYS A 109 3.51 -7.00 -6.72
N PRO A 110 4.47 -7.06 -7.66
CA PRO A 110 5.90 -7.33 -7.45
C PRO A 110 6.54 -6.38 -6.43
N ALA A 111 7.66 -6.81 -5.83
CA ALA A 111 8.42 -5.96 -4.91
C ALA A 111 8.90 -4.69 -5.61
N GLY A 112 8.86 -3.58 -4.86
CA GLY A 112 9.55 -2.36 -5.26
C GLY A 112 10.93 -2.27 -4.62
N ASN A 113 11.50 -1.07 -4.59
CA ASN A 113 12.82 -0.79 -4.04
C ASN A 113 13.93 -1.64 -4.66
N LEU A 114 13.84 -1.87 -5.98
CA LEU A 114 14.90 -2.54 -6.71
C LEU A 114 16.19 -1.69 -6.65
N PRO A 115 17.36 -2.31 -6.44
CA PRO A 115 18.62 -1.59 -6.35
C PRO A 115 18.86 -0.72 -7.60
N ASN A 116 19.28 0.52 -7.38
CA ASN A 116 19.60 1.49 -8.44
C ASN A 116 18.42 1.88 -9.36
N GLU A 117 17.20 1.43 -9.07
CA GLU A 117 16.01 1.79 -9.85
C GLU A 117 15.21 2.92 -9.21
N ARG A 118 14.52 3.67 -10.07
CA ARG A 118 13.56 4.70 -9.67
C ARG A 118 12.17 4.06 -9.51
N PRO A 119 11.33 4.58 -8.60
CA PRO A 119 10.03 3.97 -8.32
C PRO A 119 9.04 4.08 -9.48
N TYR A 120 9.23 5.04 -10.37
CA TYR A 120 8.39 5.28 -11.54
C TYR A 120 9.18 6.04 -12.60
N LYS A 121 8.67 6.10 -13.82
CA LYS A 121 9.19 6.97 -14.88
C LYS A 121 8.48 8.32 -14.80
N GLN A 122 9.23 9.42 -14.95
CA GLN A 122 8.67 10.76 -14.91
C GLN A 122 8.10 11.16 -16.27
N GLY A 123 6.89 11.72 -16.28
CA GLY A 123 6.27 12.36 -17.45
C GLY A 123 4.75 12.32 -17.37
N VAL A 124 4.04 12.45 -18.48
CA VAL A 124 2.57 12.62 -18.46
C VAL A 124 1.89 11.36 -17.90
N SER A 125 1.06 11.52 -16.86
CA SER A 125 0.35 10.39 -16.27
C SER A 125 -0.40 9.55 -17.30
N CYS A 126 -0.30 8.23 -17.15
CA CYS A 126 -0.92 7.24 -18.03
C CYS A 126 -0.41 7.21 -19.50
N SER A 127 0.63 7.96 -19.86
CA SER A 127 1.14 8.00 -21.24
C SER A 127 1.68 6.65 -21.73
N GLU A 128 2.05 5.76 -20.82
CA GLU A 128 2.63 4.44 -21.13
C GLU A 128 1.80 3.29 -20.51
N CYS A 129 0.50 3.49 -20.27
CA CYS A 129 -0.35 2.38 -19.86
C CYS A 129 -0.39 1.27 -20.91
N ALA A 130 -0.26 0.02 -20.47
CA ALA A 130 -0.39 -1.15 -21.34
C ALA A 130 -1.76 -1.18 -22.05
N GLN A 131 -1.83 -1.80 -23.24
CA GLN A 131 -3.05 -1.80 -24.08
C GLN A 131 -4.32 -2.33 -23.38
N LYS A 132 -4.17 -3.28 -22.45
CA LYS A 132 -5.27 -3.87 -21.66
C LYS A 132 -5.62 -3.07 -20.40
N SER A 133 -5.01 -1.91 -20.22
CA SER A 133 -5.26 -0.99 -19.12
C SER A 133 -5.89 0.30 -19.64
N SER A 134 -6.56 1.02 -18.76
CA SER A 134 -7.06 2.37 -19.00
C SER A 134 -6.59 3.29 -17.88
N CYS A 135 -6.65 4.60 -18.13
CA CYS A 135 -6.29 5.58 -17.13
C CYS A 135 -7.47 5.84 -16.20
N PHE A 136 -7.24 5.72 -14.89
CA PHE A 136 -8.20 6.09 -13.88
C PHE A 136 -7.46 6.80 -12.73
N ARG A 137 -7.82 8.05 -12.46
CA ARG A 137 -7.18 8.89 -11.41
C ARG A 137 -5.64 8.91 -11.50
N ASN A 138 -5.15 9.22 -12.71
CA ASN A 138 -3.72 9.29 -13.06
C ASN A 138 -2.97 7.96 -12.90
N GLN A 139 -3.65 6.82 -13.02
CA GLN A 139 -3.05 5.50 -12.87
C GLN A 139 -3.56 4.50 -13.89
N CYS A 140 -2.69 3.57 -14.28
CA CYS A 140 -3.03 2.46 -15.15
C CYS A 140 -3.79 1.39 -14.38
N VAL A 141 -5.04 1.15 -14.75
CA VAL A 141 -5.91 0.11 -14.16
C VAL A 141 -6.36 -0.87 -15.24
N PRO A 142 -6.48 -2.19 -14.96
CA PRO A 142 -6.99 -3.14 -15.95
C PRO A 142 -8.39 -2.76 -16.43
N LYS A 143 -8.66 -2.82 -17.74
CA LYS A 143 -9.97 -2.51 -18.34
C LYS A 143 -11.12 -3.36 -17.80
N SER A 144 -10.82 -4.56 -17.30
CA SER A 144 -11.78 -5.47 -16.64
C SER A 144 -12.08 -5.10 -15.19
N SER A 145 -11.52 -4.01 -14.65
CA SER A 145 -11.75 -3.59 -13.27
C SER A 145 -13.20 -3.11 -13.08
N PRO A 146 -13.91 -3.55 -12.01
CA PRO A 146 -15.30 -3.16 -11.72
C PRO A 146 -15.56 -1.65 -11.64
N LEU A 147 -14.52 -0.82 -11.53
CA LEU A 147 -14.63 0.63 -11.38
C LEU A 147 -14.96 1.38 -12.68
N GLN A 148 -14.86 0.74 -13.85
CA GLN A 148 -15.02 1.44 -15.14
C GLN A 148 -16.48 1.53 -15.60
N GLY A 149 -17.40 0.83 -14.93
CA GLY A 149 -18.83 0.81 -15.25
C GLY A 149 -19.74 1.58 -14.29
N LEU A 150 -19.20 2.20 -13.22
CA LEU A 150 -20.03 2.86 -12.21
C LEU A 150 -20.12 4.38 -12.46
N PRO A 151 -21.33 4.97 -12.47
CA PRO A 151 -21.50 6.42 -12.58
C PRO A 151 -20.93 7.13 -11.34
N PHE A 152 -20.24 8.27 -11.58
CA PHE A 152 -19.49 9.07 -10.60
C PHE A 152 -20.25 9.39 -9.30
N SER A 153 -21.58 9.53 -9.36
CA SER A 153 -22.46 9.85 -8.22
C SER A 153 -22.61 8.71 -7.20
N LEU A 154 -22.42 7.45 -7.59
CA LEU A 154 -22.47 6.30 -6.67
C LEU A 154 -21.12 6.06 -5.98
N GLN A 155 -20.05 6.63 -6.51
CA GLN A 155 -18.67 6.42 -6.04
C GLN A 155 -18.35 7.21 -4.76
N GLN A 156 -19.09 8.29 -4.46
CA GLN A 156 -18.97 9.04 -3.21
C GLN A 156 -19.71 8.40 -2.03
N ARG A 157 -20.77 7.60 -2.26
CA ARG A 157 -21.53 6.95 -1.17
C ARG A 157 -20.81 5.75 -0.53
N GLN A 158 -19.97 5.04 -1.28
CA GLN A 158 -19.25 3.87 -0.75
C GLN A 158 -18.17 4.21 0.27
N ASN A 159 -17.73 5.47 0.36
CA ASN A 159 -16.81 5.93 1.40
C ASN A 159 -17.50 6.15 2.76
N GLY A 160 -18.83 6.11 2.82
CA GLY A 160 -19.61 6.38 4.04
C GLY A 160 -20.54 5.25 4.50
N ALA A 161 -20.61 4.13 3.77
CA ALA A 161 -21.49 3.01 4.12
C ALA A 161 -20.77 1.68 3.90
N LEU A 162 -20.02 1.25 4.91
CA LEU A 162 -19.48 -0.11 4.98
C LEU A 162 -19.81 -0.73 6.34
N GLU A 163 -21.08 -0.61 6.74
CA GLU A 163 -21.70 -1.50 7.73
C GLU A 163 -23.07 -1.90 7.18
N SER A 164 -23.30 -3.21 7.08
CA SER A 164 -24.45 -3.89 6.49
C SER A 164 -24.53 -3.90 4.96
N ILE A 165 -24.13 -5.02 4.37
CA ILE A 165 -24.98 -5.94 3.58
C ILE A 165 -24.03 -7.04 3.08
N GLY A 166 -24.35 -8.28 3.47
CA GLY A 166 -23.59 -9.47 3.09
C GLY A 166 -23.68 -9.79 1.60
N GLN A 167 -22.74 -10.62 1.16
CA GLN A 167 -22.72 -11.34 -0.11
C GLN A 167 -22.55 -10.46 -1.37
N ALA A 168 -21.37 -9.86 -1.52
CA ALA A 168 -20.79 -9.57 -2.82
C ALA A 168 -19.49 -10.37 -2.98
N THR A 169 -19.32 -10.97 -4.15
CA THR A 169 -18.27 -11.93 -4.49
C THR A 169 -16.86 -11.42 -4.14
N THR A 170 -16.08 -12.32 -3.54
CA THR A 170 -14.81 -12.12 -2.83
C THR A 170 -13.65 -11.55 -3.67
N THR A 171 -13.84 -11.36 -4.97
CA THR A 171 -12.88 -10.74 -5.90
C THR A 171 -12.97 -9.21 -5.96
N SER A 172 -14.07 -8.62 -5.51
CA SER A 172 -14.35 -7.17 -5.65
C SER A 172 -13.65 -6.33 -4.56
N LEU A 173 -13.60 -6.83 -3.33
CA LEU A 173 -13.09 -6.07 -2.16
C LEU A 173 -11.57 -5.82 -2.21
N THR A 174 -10.80 -6.75 -2.76
CA THR A 174 -9.33 -6.61 -2.88
C THR A 174 -8.95 -5.55 -3.91
N SER A 175 -9.66 -5.50 -5.04
CA SER A 175 -9.47 -4.48 -6.07
C SER A 175 -9.80 -3.09 -5.53
N LEU A 176 -10.88 -2.96 -4.74
CA LEU A 176 -11.27 -1.71 -4.09
C LEU A 176 -10.25 -1.22 -3.06
N MET A 177 -9.65 -2.13 -2.27
CA MET A 177 -8.57 -1.78 -1.31
C MET A 177 -7.28 -1.35 -2.02
N ILE A 178 -6.90 -2.02 -3.12
CA ILE A 178 -5.77 -1.60 -3.95
C ILE A 178 -6.02 -0.22 -4.56
N LEU A 179 -7.22 0.02 -5.10
CA LEU A 179 -7.59 1.25 -5.82
C LEU A 179 -7.82 2.45 -4.90
N SER A 180 -8.34 2.23 -3.68
CA SER A 180 -8.44 3.25 -2.64
C SER A 180 -7.05 3.64 -2.14
N PHE A 181 -6.19 2.66 -1.82
CA PHE A 181 -4.81 2.91 -1.42
C PHE A 181 -4.07 3.69 -2.52
N LYS A 182 -4.19 3.24 -3.77
CA LYS A 182 -3.62 3.91 -4.95
C LYS A 182 -4.19 5.30 -5.22
N SER A 183 -5.51 5.50 -5.11
CA SER A 183 -6.13 6.84 -5.24
C SER A 183 -5.66 7.79 -4.15
N LEU A 184 -5.55 7.31 -2.91
CA LEU A 184 -5.05 8.08 -1.78
C LEU A 184 -3.57 8.42 -1.96
N VAL A 185 -2.76 7.50 -2.48
CA VAL A 185 -1.36 7.75 -2.87
C VAL A 185 -1.29 8.87 -3.92
N SER A 186 -2.12 8.84 -4.97
CA SER A 186 -2.19 9.91 -5.99
C SER A 186 -2.72 11.25 -5.45
N ALA A 187 -3.61 11.23 -4.45
CA ALA A 187 -4.14 12.44 -3.81
C ALA A 187 -3.19 13.05 -2.76
N ILE A 188 -2.34 12.24 -2.13
CA ILE A 188 -1.39 12.66 -1.10
C ILE A 188 -0.04 13.03 -1.72
N ILE A 189 0.34 12.35 -2.81
CA ILE A 189 1.62 12.55 -3.49
C ILE A 189 1.37 13.46 -4.68
N THR A 190 1.86 14.69 -4.59
CA THR A 190 1.72 15.77 -5.58
C THR A 190 2.34 15.48 -6.96
N SER A 191 2.65 14.22 -7.27
CA SER A 191 3.32 13.85 -8.51
C SER A 191 2.29 13.72 -9.64
N GLN A 192 2.04 14.84 -10.31
CA GLN A 192 1.40 14.92 -11.64
C GLN A 192 2.20 14.19 -12.74
N TYR A 193 3.20 13.37 -12.37
CA TYR A 193 4.23 12.85 -13.26
C TYR A 193 4.47 11.34 -13.17
N LEU A 194 3.58 10.58 -12.53
CA LEU A 194 3.70 9.12 -12.43
C LEU A 194 3.27 8.47 -13.76
N ILE A 195 4.22 7.88 -14.49
CA ILE A 195 4.00 7.01 -15.64
C ILE A 195 3.94 5.54 -15.20
#